data_AF-A0A2H0TF99-F1
#
_entry.id   AF-A0A2H0TF99-F1
#
_cell.length_a   1.000
_cell.length_b   1.000
_cell.length_c   1.000
_cell.angle_alpha   90.00
_cell.angle_beta   90.00
_cell.angle_gamma   90.00
#
_symmetry.space_group_name_H-M   'P 1'
#
loop_
_entity.id
_entity.type
_entity.pdbx_description
1 polymer ?
#
loop_
_entity_poly.entity_id
_entity_poly.type
_entity_poly.pdbx_seq_one_letter_code
_entity_poly.pdbx_strand_id
1 'polypeptide(L)'
;MKFEEQPQFIKEFSKSESPEERNRLAQEIREKRKFAFLEDNEQFEKKEVNSIINETENLRDNIEIYNNDESFHGKIDDFFEVKKIKSQLEGNSGISSTFEEQLKQPTGGRQEFEETRKRLFDFYNKEKQKWSEKPYTKEDISKYFDEENLKSLSVDDYALLLKRFPGNMVTHVTRQGVRDHFCIDNHNQGLGEFHNNFKNILEKKQLHSAIGIELQQSSKEKLVSDYLDQFIKDMETAGYAPDREGACSRIESKLGYGALKGSPYNFADRSAIHVATEQVADAIYGGERGNEVFFAFPSAFVASQMKFGGQLKENIAGSHNDQRIWANLEKGMNLDAGLVFIPEEVEVGAKTGSKYELDDNNNPVIIEGNVIEIRKLTDSANFSEFADQALKILGKNEIHQRQEDLEQLRKTLEEKFSIKDRAIQDTALNYKFLHEIKYAAYEADDDYRKMKVDKEIKQVLMDKENLYLKAKDTVKSREYWENYFAQNPQKRPSKIIYYKGSDPTAVLNEWREQKGILKRTEKADIDFEENKKTDKEINEDIEQSRFMSIAKKIIEDRFPAKKEKKLDLPSNEEKPNLNKGGPPPLDEDEPPLVS
;
A
#
# COMPACT_ATOMS: atom_id res chain seq x y z
N MET A 1 27.84 13.86 20.87
CA MET A 1 26.58 14.01 20.10
C MET A 1 26.90 14.00 18.62
N LYS A 2 26.34 13.06 17.84
CA LYS A 2 26.30 13.21 16.38
C LYS A 2 25.31 14.33 16.07
N PHE A 3 25.70 15.26 15.21
CA PHE A 3 24.80 16.33 14.77
C PHE A 3 23.81 15.72 13.78
N GLU A 4 22.54 15.61 14.16
CA GLU A 4 21.50 15.22 13.21
C GLU A 4 21.26 16.38 12.24
N GLU A 5 21.33 16.08 10.95
CA GLU A 5 20.94 17.02 9.92
C GLU A 5 19.45 17.34 10.09
N GLN A 6 19.12 18.63 10.19
CA GLN A 6 17.73 19.03 10.39
C GLN A 6 16.97 18.96 9.05
N PRO A 7 15.70 18.49 9.06
CA PRO A 7 14.91 18.42 7.85
C PRO A 7 14.66 19.81 7.29
N GLN A 8 14.56 19.88 5.96
CA GLN A 8 14.42 21.13 5.23
C GLN A 8 13.22 21.97 5.70
N PHE A 9 12.09 21.32 5.98
CA PHE A 9 10.89 22.02 6.45
C PHE A 9 11.07 22.68 7.83
N ILE A 10 11.85 22.09 8.74
CA ILE A 10 12.18 22.73 10.04
C ILE A 10 13.14 23.90 9.84
N LYS A 11 14.12 23.75 8.93
CA LYS A 11 15.02 24.86 8.59
C LYS A 11 14.22 26.03 8.03
N GLU A 12 13.31 25.80 7.09
CA GLU A 12 12.41 26.82 6.51
C GLU A 12 11.50 27.46 7.57
N PHE A 13 10.85 26.63 8.39
CA PHE A 13 10.00 27.08 9.50
C PHE A 13 10.76 28.00 10.46
N SER A 14 11.97 27.62 10.86
CA SER A 14 12.78 28.45 11.76
C SER A 14 13.17 29.80 11.14
N LYS A 15 13.23 29.90 9.80
CA LYS A 15 13.47 31.19 9.12
C LYS A 15 12.25 32.10 9.21
N SER A 16 11.04 31.55 9.11
CA SER A 16 9.81 32.34 9.14
C SER A 16 9.37 32.68 10.56
N GLU A 17 9.44 31.72 11.49
CA GLU A 17 8.85 31.86 12.82
C GLU A 17 9.83 32.35 13.89
N SER A 18 11.13 32.21 13.68
CA SER A 18 12.14 32.60 14.67
C SER A 18 13.38 33.24 14.03
N PRO A 19 13.21 34.23 13.12
CA PRO A 19 14.32 34.83 12.39
C PRO A 19 15.37 35.47 13.32
N GLU A 20 14.92 36.18 14.35
CA GLU A 20 15.80 36.88 15.30
C GLU A 20 16.65 35.91 16.13
N GLU A 21 16.01 34.90 16.73
CA GLU A 21 16.70 33.88 17.53
C GLU A 21 17.68 33.06 16.67
N ARG A 22 17.27 32.73 15.44
CA ARG A 22 18.10 32.04 14.46
C ARG A 22 19.32 32.88 14.05
N ASN A 23 19.13 34.16 13.75
CA ASN A 23 20.21 35.06 13.32
C ASN A 23 21.20 35.31 14.46
N ARG A 24 20.71 35.54 15.69
CA ARG A 24 21.55 35.68 16.88
C ARG A 24 22.41 34.43 17.09
N LEU A 25 21.80 33.25 17.04
CA LEU A 25 22.53 31.99 17.21
C LEU A 25 23.56 31.77 16.10
N ALA A 26 23.23 32.09 14.85
CA ALA A 26 24.16 32.01 13.74
C ALA A 26 25.36 32.96 13.91
N GLN A 27 25.11 34.18 14.40
CA GLN A 27 26.16 35.15 14.73
C GLN A 27 27.07 34.63 15.84
N GLU A 28 26.51 34.14 16.96
CA GLU A 28 27.29 33.57 18.07
C GLU A 28 28.17 32.39 17.59
N ILE A 29 27.64 31.53 16.71
CA ILE A 29 28.41 30.42 16.12
C ILE A 29 29.57 30.95 15.28
N ARG A 30 29.33 31.96 14.43
CA ARG A 30 30.35 32.59 13.59
C ARG A 30 31.45 33.22 14.46
N GLU A 31 31.08 33.98 15.48
CA GLU A 31 32.02 34.60 16.42
C GLU A 31 32.88 33.55 17.14
N LYS A 32 32.28 32.47 17.66
CA LYS A 32 33.06 31.39 18.30
C LYS A 32 34.02 30.70 17.33
N ARG A 33 33.63 30.50 16.06
CA ARG A 33 34.53 29.97 15.03
C ARG A 33 35.66 30.94 14.69
N LYS A 34 35.36 32.24 14.64
CA LYS A 34 36.34 33.33 14.45
C LYS A 34 37.40 33.30 15.55
N PHE A 35 36.97 33.21 16.82
CA PHE A 35 37.87 33.13 17.97
C PHE A 35 38.75 31.87 17.95
N ALA A 36 38.17 30.68 17.73
CA ALA A 36 38.94 29.44 17.71
C ALA A 36 39.99 29.42 16.59
N PHE A 37 39.68 29.97 15.42
CA PHE A 37 40.63 30.09 14.31
C PHE A 37 41.79 31.04 14.65
N LEU A 38 41.51 32.14 15.35
CA LEU A 38 42.52 33.10 15.80
C LEU A 38 43.45 32.54 16.88
N GLU A 39 42.97 31.60 17.71
CA GLU A 39 43.80 30.88 18.69
C GLU A 39 44.68 29.82 18.04
N ASP A 40 44.19 29.07 17.06
CA ASP A 40 45.00 28.04 16.38
C ASP A 40 46.16 28.62 15.54
N ASN A 41 45.98 29.84 15.05
CA ASN A 41 46.92 30.49 14.13
C ASN A 41 47.69 31.63 14.83
N GLU A 42 48.34 31.33 15.96
CA GLU A 42 49.22 32.28 16.68
C GLU A 42 50.33 32.91 15.81
N GLN A 43 50.63 32.35 14.62
CA GLN A 43 51.61 32.87 13.66
C GLN A 43 51.08 33.87 12.64
N PHE A 44 49.76 34.03 12.47
CA PHE A 44 49.20 35.05 11.59
C PHE A 44 48.95 36.34 12.38
N GLU A 45 49.48 37.48 11.92
CA GLU A 45 49.33 38.75 12.63
C GLU A 45 47.83 39.05 12.86
N LYS A 46 47.39 39.06 14.14
CA LYS A 46 46.00 39.31 14.58
C LYS A 46 45.32 40.51 13.91
N LYS A 47 46.08 41.49 13.43
CA LYS A 47 45.56 42.67 12.72
C LYS A 47 45.15 42.39 11.28
N GLU A 48 45.92 41.60 10.55
CA GLU A 48 45.67 41.30 9.14
C GLU A 48 44.45 40.37 9.00
N VAL A 49 44.36 39.38 9.89
CA VAL A 49 43.19 38.47 9.98
C VAL A 49 41.93 39.23 10.38
N ASN A 50 41.98 40.13 11.39
CA ASN A 50 40.83 40.95 11.76
C ASN A 50 40.37 41.90 10.64
N SER A 51 41.31 42.46 9.87
CA SER A 51 40.98 43.31 8.72
C SER A 51 40.22 42.52 7.65
N ILE A 52 40.76 41.36 7.26
CA ILE A 52 40.16 40.49 6.25
C ILE A 52 38.78 39.99 6.70
N ILE A 53 38.63 39.62 7.98
CA ILE A 53 37.34 39.14 8.50
C ILE A 53 36.30 40.27 8.49
N ASN A 54 36.63 41.46 8.97
CA ASN A 54 35.70 42.58 9.00
C ASN A 54 35.31 43.03 7.58
N GLU A 55 36.25 42.96 6.63
CA GLU A 55 35.99 43.27 5.22
C GLU A 55 35.05 42.22 4.60
N THR A 56 35.25 40.93 4.91
CA THR A 56 34.39 39.84 4.43
C THR A 56 33.00 39.86 5.07
N GLU A 57 32.90 40.21 6.36
CA GLU A 57 31.64 40.37 7.09
C GLU A 57 30.82 41.54 6.52
N ASN A 58 31.43 42.71 6.31
CA ASN A 58 30.78 43.85 5.67
C ASN A 58 30.29 43.51 4.25
N LEU A 59 31.08 42.78 3.46
CA LEU A 59 30.68 42.39 2.12
C LEU A 59 29.51 41.38 2.11
N ARG A 60 29.39 40.53 3.14
CA ARG A 60 28.28 39.58 3.28
C ARG A 60 27.01 40.23 3.78
N ASP A 61 27.10 41.10 4.78
CA ASP A 61 25.94 41.83 5.30
C ASP A 61 25.34 42.70 4.19
N ASN A 62 26.19 43.30 3.34
CA ASN A 62 25.75 43.99 2.13
C ASN A 62 25.00 43.04 1.17
N ILE A 63 25.54 41.85 0.86
CA ILE A 63 24.87 40.86 -0.01
C ILE A 63 23.52 40.38 0.57
N GLU A 64 23.41 40.24 1.89
CA GLU A 64 22.17 39.83 2.56
C GLU A 64 21.12 40.94 2.57
N ILE A 65 21.55 42.20 2.67
CA ILE A 65 20.69 43.38 2.48
C ILE A 65 20.16 43.46 1.03
N TYR A 66 21.03 43.28 0.02
CA TYR A 66 20.64 43.34 -1.40
C TYR A 66 19.74 42.17 -1.84
N ASN A 67 19.81 41.00 -1.20
CA ASN A 67 18.93 39.87 -1.52
C ASN A 67 17.51 39.98 -0.92
N ASN A 68 17.28 40.92 0.00
CA ASN A 68 16.01 41.11 0.69
C ASN A 68 15.16 42.26 0.11
N ASP A 69 15.62 42.94 -0.95
CA ASP A 69 14.89 44.07 -1.55
C ASP A 69 14.01 43.61 -2.75
N GLU A 70 12.71 43.90 -2.70
CA GLU A 70 11.70 43.31 -3.59
C GLU A 70 11.57 43.98 -4.97
N SER A 71 12.33 45.04 -5.27
CA SER A 71 12.16 45.80 -6.52
C SER A 71 12.94 45.21 -7.72
N PHE A 72 12.25 45.02 -8.85
CA PHE A 72 12.82 44.50 -10.11
C PHE A 72 13.90 45.40 -10.73
N HIS A 73 13.86 46.71 -10.44
CA HIS A 73 14.81 47.69 -10.98
C HIS A 73 16.10 47.84 -10.13
N GLY A 74 16.10 47.48 -8.84
CA GLY A 74 17.32 47.40 -8.02
C GLY A 74 18.25 46.25 -8.45
N LYS A 75 17.67 45.13 -8.89
CA LYS A 75 18.39 43.88 -9.24
C LYS A 75 19.39 44.00 -10.41
N ILE A 76 19.27 45.03 -11.26
CA ILE A 76 20.16 45.23 -12.43
C ILE A 76 21.37 46.10 -12.06
N ASP A 77 21.18 47.14 -11.24
CA ASP A 77 22.29 47.95 -10.72
C ASP A 77 23.09 47.18 -9.64
N ASP A 78 22.40 46.36 -8.85
CA ASP A 78 23.00 45.44 -7.85
C ASP A 78 23.84 44.34 -8.49
N PHE A 79 23.54 43.91 -9.73
CA PHE A 79 24.30 42.86 -10.41
C PHE A 79 25.75 43.28 -10.65
N PHE A 80 26.00 44.55 -10.99
CA PHE A 80 27.35 45.05 -11.24
C PHE A 80 28.12 45.36 -9.96
N GLU A 81 27.44 45.82 -8.90
CA GLU A 81 28.06 45.95 -7.56
C GLU A 81 28.38 44.60 -6.95
N VAL A 82 27.47 43.63 -7.01
CA VAL A 82 27.71 42.24 -6.54
C VAL A 82 28.82 41.58 -7.35
N LYS A 83 28.91 41.82 -8.67
CA LYS A 83 29.98 41.30 -9.52
C LYS A 83 31.32 42.00 -9.26
N LYS A 84 31.31 43.30 -8.92
CA LYS A 84 32.50 44.06 -8.51
C LYS A 84 33.02 43.62 -7.15
N ILE A 85 32.12 43.39 -6.19
CA ILE A 85 32.41 42.80 -4.88
C ILE A 85 32.96 41.38 -5.03
N LYS A 86 32.36 40.53 -5.89
CA LYS A 86 32.89 39.21 -6.24
C LYS A 86 34.27 39.27 -6.90
N SER A 87 34.50 40.24 -7.79
CA SER A 87 35.82 40.46 -8.42
C SER A 87 36.87 40.95 -7.44
N GLN A 88 36.49 41.77 -6.43
CA GLN A 88 37.38 42.17 -5.34
C GLN A 88 37.70 41.00 -4.40
N LEU A 89 36.74 40.11 -4.16
CA LEU A 89 36.96 38.82 -3.46
C LEU A 89 37.88 37.87 -4.24
N GLU A 90 37.76 37.83 -5.58
CA GLU A 90 38.63 37.04 -6.46
C GLU A 90 40.07 37.59 -6.52
N GLY A 91 40.28 38.89 -6.26
CA GLY A 91 41.60 39.53 -6.17
C GLY A 91 42.39 39.19 -4.89
N ASN A 92 41.71 38.86 -3.79
CA ASN A 92 42.30 38.47 -2.49
C ASN A 92 42.27 36.94 -2.24
N SER A 93 42.14 36.16 -3.33
CA SER A 93 41.62 34.79 -3.34
C SER A 93 42.54 33.68 -2.79
N GLY A 94 43.82 33.92 -2.53
CA GLY A 94 44.73 32.88 -2.03
C GLY A 94 44.49 32.45 -0.58
N ILE A 95 44.05 33.39 0.27
CA ILE A 95 43.92 33.21 1.73
C ILE A 95 42.43 33.13 2.15
N SER A 96 41.55 33.86 1.47
CA SER A 96 40.11 33.90 1.80
C SER A 96 39.34 32.64 1.39
N SER A 97 39.75 31.98 0.29
CA SER A 97 39.12 30.73 -0.19
C SER A 97 39.42 29.54 0.72
N THR A 98 40.67 29.39 1.15
CA THR A 98 41.11 28.39 2.14
C THR A 98 40.46 28.63 3.51
N PHE A 99 40.28 29.88 3.92
CA PHE A 99 39.61 30.25 5.17
C PHE A 99 38.10 29.96 5.17
N GLU A 100 37.38 30.31 4.11
CA GLU A 100 35.96 29.99 3.99
C GLU A 100 35.70 28.48 3.93
N GLU A 101 36.54 27.73 3.22
CA GLU A 101 36.44 26.27 3.19
C GLU A 101 36.72 25.68 4.58
N GLN A 102 37.72 26.18 5.30
CA GLN A 102 38.06 25.73 6.67
C GLN A 102 37.01 26.12 7.73
N LEU A 103 36.40 27.31 7.66
CA LEU A 103 35.28 27.71 8.53
C LEU A 103 33.99 26.92 8.26
N LYS A 104 33.85 26.42 7.02
CA LYS A 104 32.76 25.51 6.61
C LYS A 104 33.05 24.05 6.98
N GLN A 105 34.32 23.67 7.23
CA GLN A 105 34.64 22.31 7.65
C GLN A 105 34.08 22.02 9.06
N PRO A 106 33.52 20.81 9.28
CA PRO A 106 33.09 20.40 10.61
C PRO A 106 34.30 20.28 11.53
N THR A 107 34.36 21.09 12.59
CA THR A 107 35.37 20.98 13.66
C THR A 107 35.10 19.74 14.52
N GLY A 108 35.20 18.54 13.94
CA GLY A 108 35.04 17.28 14.66
C GLY A 108 36.04 17.19 15.80
N GLY A 109 35.56 16.95 17.03
CA GLY A 109 36.41 16.54 18.16
C GLY A 109 36.88 17.61 19.17
N ARG A 110 36.65 18.91 18.97
CA ARG A 110 37.03 19.92 19.99
C ARG A 110 35.96 20.12 21.06
N GLN A 111 36.37 20.06 22.35
CA GLN A 111 35.53 20.29 23.53
C GLN A 111 34.91 21.71 23.55
N GLU A 112 35.61 22.71 23.03
CA GLU A 112 35.20 24.12 23.03
C GLU A 112 33.92 24.40 22.22
N PHE A 113 33.58 23.52 21.26
CA PHE A 113 32.35 23.64 20.46
C PHE A 113 31.18 22.82 21.01
N GLU A 114 31.34 22.09 22.11
CA GLU A 114 30.25 21.29 22.70
C GLU A 114 29.10 22.15 23.18
N GLU A 115 29.39 23.30 23.80
CA GLU A 115 28.36 24.24 24.25
C GLU A 115 27.56 24.80 23.07
N THR A 116 28.25 25.15 21.97
CA THR A 116 27.65 25.66 20.74
C THR A 116 26.77 24.60 20.06
N ARG A 117 27.24 23.35 20.02
CA ARG A 117 26.46 22.22 19.53
C ARG A 117 25.21 21.99 20.37
N LYS A 118 25.35 22.08 21.70
CA LYS A 118 24.22 21.96 22.62
C LYS A 118 23.19 23.07 22.41
N ARG A 119 23.62 24.34 22.31
CA ARG A 119 22.72 25.46 22.02
C ARG A 119 21.98 25.30 20.69
N LEU A 120 22.67 24.86 19.65
CA LEU A 120 22.06 24.62 18.33
C LEU A 120 21.09 23.43 18.34
N PHE A 121 21.43 22.37 19.08
CA PHE A 121 20.52 21.26 19.33
C PHE A 121 19.27 21.70 20.10
N ASP A 122 19.44 22.46 21.19
CA ASP A 122 18.35 22.99 22.01
C ASP A 122 17.44 23.94 21.21
N PHE A 123 18.03 24.79 20.35
CA PHE A 123 17.28 25.64 19.43
C PHE A 123 16.39 24.82 18.50
N TYR A 124 16.95 23.86 17.77
CA TYR A 124 16.15 23.06 16.84
C TYR A 124 15.14 22.15 17.53
N ASN A 125 15.39 21.70 18.76
CA ASN A 125 14.37 20.98 19.54
C ASN A 125 13.17 21.87 19.87
N LYS A 126 13.40 23.14 20.23
CA LYS A 126 12.31 24.12 20.42
C LYS A 126 11.57 24.38 19.11
N GLU A 127 12.28 24.50 17.99
CA GLU A 127 11.64 24.69 16.68
C GLU A 127 10.79 23.49 16.27
N LYS A 128 11.24 22.25 16.54
CA LYS A 128 10.44 21.02 16.32
C LYS A 128 9.16 21.02 17.16
N GLN A 129 9.23 21.49 18.41
CA GLN A 129 8.06 21.62 19.27
C GLN A 129 7.09 22.68 18.73
N LYS A 130 7.57 23.90 18.46
CA LYS A 130 6.78 24.98 17.84
C LYS A 130 6.11 24.52 16.54
N TRP A 131 6.85 23.80 15.70
CA TRP A 131 6.34 23.19 14.47
C TRP A 131 5.16 22.27 14.74
N SER A 132 5.31 21.32 15.67
CA SER A 132 4.27 20.34 15.98
C SER A 132 2.99 20.96 16.55
N GLU A 133 3.12 22.08 17.26
CA GLU A 133 1.99 22.77 17.89
C GLU A 133 1.29 23.77 16.95
N LYS A 134 1.97 24.26 15.90
CA LYS A 134 1.41 25.24 14.98
C LYS A 134 0.18 24.69 14.24
N PRO A 135 -0.94 25.43 14.18
CA PRO A 135 -2.08 25.10 13.32
C PRO A 135 -1.65 24.92 11.87
N TYR A 136 -2.41 24.15 11.10
CA TYR A 136 -2.16 23.94 9.67
C TYR A 136 -3.35 24.40 8.82
N THR A 137 -3.08 24.71 7.56
CA THR A 137 -4.11 24.95 6.55
C THR A 137 -4.11 23.85 5.48
N LYS A 138 -5.07 23.92 4.55
CA LYS A 138 -5.12 23.02 3.38
C LYS A 138 -3.88 23.19 2.50
N GLU A 139 -3.40 24.42 2.35
CA GLU A 139 -2.20 24.78 1.58
C GLU A 139 -0.93 24.22 2.23
N ASP A 140 -0.86 24.20 3.57
CA ASP A 140 0.21 23.50 4.28
C ASP A 140 0.22 22.00 3.91
N ILE A 141 -0.95 21.33 3.91
CA ILE A 141 -1.03 19.92 3.52
C ILE A 141 -0.55 19.73 2.08
N SER A 142 -1.06 20.51 1.13
CA SER A 142 -0.63 20.41 -0.27
C SER A 142 0.87 20.67 -0.46
N LYS A 143 1.47 21.56 0.34
CA LYS A 143 2.90 21.87 0.29
C LYS A 143 3.76 20.74 0.85
N TYR A 144 3.40 20.15 1.98
CA TYR A 144 4.27 19.19 2.68
C TYR A 144 3.94 17.72 2.39
N PHE A 145 2.75 17.42 1.87
CA PHE A 145 2.36 16.09 1.43
C PHE A 145 2.33 16.01 -0.09
N ASP A 146 3.38 16.46 -0.76
CA ASP A 146 3.66 16.07 -2.14
C ASP A 146 4.61 14.85 -2.17
N GLU A 147 4.60 14.12 -3.29
CA GLU A 147 5.35 12.87 -3.41
C GLU A 147 6.87 13.08 -3.24
N GLU A 148 7.45 14.14 -3.82
CA GLU A 148 8.90 14.37 -3.78
C GLU A 148 9.38 14.76 -2.38
N ASN A 149 8.62 15.60 -1.66
CA ASN A 149 8.93 15.91 -0.27
C ASN A 149 8.90 14.64 0.58
N LEU A 150 7.82 13.85 0.53
CA LEU A 150 7.69 12.63 1.34
C LEU A 150 8.78 11.59 1.05
N LYS A 151 9.19 11.45 -0.22
CA LYS A 151 10.31 10.58 -0.64
C LYS A 151 11.63 10.98 0.01
N SER A 152 11.88 12.29 0.14
CA SER A 152 13.14 12.81 0.68
C SER A 152 13.31 12.61 2.19
N LEU A 153 12.22 12.37 2.93
CA LEU A 153 12.26 12.29 4.39
C LEU A 153 12.82 10.95 4.88
N SER A 154 13.60 11.03 5.96
CA SER A 154 13.92 9.89 6.82
C SER A 154 12.68 9.45 7.62
N VAL A 155 12.72 8.28 8.26
CA VAL A 155 11.61 7.80 9.11
C VAL A 155 11.30 8.79 10.25
N ASP A 156 12.32 9.38 10.87
CA ASP A 156 12.12 10.31 11.98
C ASP A 156 11.61 11.68 11.51
N ASP A 157 12.07 12.17 10.36
CA ASP A 157 11.56 13.42 9.77
C ASP A 157 10.12 13.26 9.28
N TYR A 158 9.79 12.08 8.76
CA TYR A 158 8.42 11.71 8.38
C TYR A 158 7.49 11.70 9.58
N ALA A 159 7.92 11.09 10.69
CA ALA A 159 7.17 11.11 11.94
C ALA A 159 7.01 12.54 12.50
N LEU A 160 8.06 13.35 12.44
CA LEU A 160 8.03 14.75 12.86
C LEU A 160 7.07 15.60 12.00
N LEU A 161 7.01 15.36 10.68
CA LEU A 161 6.03 15.97 9.81
C LEU A 161 4.61 15.64 10.30
N LEU A 162 4.32 14.35 10.51
CA LEU A 162 3.00 13.87 10.94
C LEU A 162 2.56 14.38 12.32
N LYS A 163 3.46 14.84 13.19
CA LYS A 163 3.08 15.45 14.47
C LYS A 163 2.26 16.75 14.32
N ARG A 164 2.46 17.51 13.23
CA ARG A 164 1.76 18.77 13.00
C ARG A 164 0.37 18.56 12.38
N PHE A 165 0.22 17.56 11.53
CA PHE A 165 -0.95 17.31 10.65
C PHE A 165 -1.81 16.13 11.13
N PRO A 166 -2.95 15.83 10.49
CA PRO A 166 -3.70 14.61 10.78
C PRO A 166 -2.83 13.36 10.57
N GLY A 167 -2.65 12.59 11.64
CA GLY A 167 -1.90 11.34 11.68
C GLY A 167 -2.65 10.13 11.14
N ASN A 168 -3.79 10.36 10.48
CA ASN A 168 -4.56 9.32 9.81
C ASN A 168 -3.76 8.71 8.67
N MET A 169 -3.86 7.40 8.50
CA MET A 169 -3.14 6.64 7.49
C MET A 169 -4.07 5.68 6.77
N VAL A 170 -3.78 5.49 5.48
CA VAL A 170 -4.28 4.36 4.70
C VAL A 170 -3.19 3.31 4.59
N THR A 171 -3.58 2.04 4.48
CA THR A 171 -2.64 0.93 4.38
C THR A 171 -2.96 0.01 3.22
N HIS A 172 -1.91 -0.61 2.69
CA HIS A 172 -2.02 -1.67 1.71
C HIS A 172 -1.17 -2.85 2.16
N VAL A 173 -1.78 -4.02 2.35
CA VAL A 173 -1.07 -5.24 2.71
C VAL A 173 -0.74 -6.04 1.45
N THR A 174 0.46 -6.61 1.41
CA THR A 174 0.92 -7.39 0.27
C THR A 174 0.69 -8.88 0.49
N ARG A 175 0.51 -9.63 -0.60
CA ARG A 175 0.59 -11.10 -0.53
C ARG A 175 2.04 -11.53 -0.69
N GLN A 176 2.71 -11.70 0.44
CA GLN A 176 4.04 -12.29 0.54
C GLN A 176 3.95 -13.61 1.29
N GLY A 177 4.52 -14.68 0.73
CA GLY A 177 4.44 -16.02 1.29
C GLY A 177 3.19 -16.78 0.84
N VAL A 178 2.86 -17.86 1.54
CA VAL A 178 1.67 -18.67 1.23
C VAL A 178 0.44 -17.97 1.78
N ARG A 179 -0.59 -17.80 0.96
CA ARG A 179 -1.85 -17.25 1.44
C ARG A 179 -2.56 -18.27 2.34
N ASP A 180 -2.49 -18.09 3.65
CA ASP A 180 -2.93 -19.09 4.64
C ASP A 180 -4.14 -18.66 5.48
N HIS A 181 -4.76 -17.52 5.15
CA HIS A 181 -5.96 -17.07 5.83
C HIS A 181 -6.81 -16.13 4.98
N PHE A 182 -8.09 -16.04 5.34
CA PHE A 182 -9.03 -15.04 4.88
C PHE A 182 -10.16 -14.89 5.92
N CYS A 183 -10.92 -13.78 5.90
CA CYS A 183 -12.06 -13.58 6.81
C CYS A 183 -13.43 -13.45 6.14
N ILE A 184 -13.49 -13.38 4.80
CA ILE A 184 -14.74 -13.26 4.02
C ILE A 184 -14.69 -14.21 2.82
N ASP A 185 -15.71 -15.06 2.64
CA ASP A 185 -15.74 -16.10 1.60
C ASP A 185 -15.50 -15.58 0.17
N ASN A 186 -15.99 -14.39 -0.15
CA ASN A 186 -15.80 -13.77 -1.47
C ASN A 186 -14.38 -13.20 -1.70
N HIS A 187 -13.49 -13.29 -0.71
CA HIS A 187 -12.10 -12.81 -0.76
C HIS A 187 -11.08 -13.95 -0.63
N ASN A 188 -11.44 -15.17 -1.01
CA ASN A 188 -10.56 -16.35 -0.90
C ASN A 188 -9.61 -16.58 -2.10
N GLN A 189 -9.57 -15.67 -3.09
CA GLN A 189 -8.77 -15.88 -4.31
C GLN A 189 -7.27 -16.08 -4.04
N GLY A 190 -6.72 -17.20 -4.49
CA GLY A 190 -5.31 -17.54 -4.31
C GLY A 190 -4.97 -18.06 -2.90
N LEU A 191 -5.98 -18.49 -2.13
CA LEU A 191 -5.78 -19.23 -0.88
C LEU A 191 -5.00 -20.53 -1.15
N GLY A 192 -3.97 -20.77 -0.35
CA GLY A 192 -3.06 -21.91 -0.49
C GLY A 192 -2.01 -21.76 -1.60
N GLU A 193 -1.98 -20.63 -2.31
CA GLU A 193 -0.95 -20.33 -3.30
C GLU A 193 0.19 -19.52 -2.67
N PHE A 194 1.41 -19.71 -3.16
CA PHE A 194 2.55 -18.87 -2.82
C PHE A 194 2.56 -17.60 -3.68
N HIS A 195 2.70 -16.45 -3.01
CA HIS A 195 2.79 -15.13 -3.65
C HIS A 195 4.09 -14.43 -3.24
N ASN A 196 4.68 -13.69 -4.18
CA ASN A 196 5.92 -12.94 -3.98
C ASN A 196 5.72 -11.46 -4.34
N ASN A 197 4.52 -10.94 -4.05
CA ASN A 197 4.07 -9.65 -4.58
C ASN A 197 4.89 -8.50 -4.04
N PHE A 198 5.47 -8.61 -2.83
CA PHE A 198 6.34 -7.57 -2.33
C PHE A 198 7.59 -7.39 -3.21
N LYS A 199 8.25 -8.47 -3.66
CA LYS A 199 9.37 -8.36 -4.60
C LYS A 199 8.94 -7.74 -5.93
N ASN A 200 7.76 -8.07 -6.44
CA ASN A 200 7.22 -7.48 -7.67
C ASN A 200 7.02 -5.96 -7.54
N ILE A 201 6.48 -5.51 -6.41
CA ILE A 201 6.30 -4.08 -6.11
C ILE A 201 7.65 -3.37 -5.98
N LEU A 202 8.65 -4.02 -5.36
CA LEU A 202 10.00 -3.49 -5.20
C LEU A 202 10.76 -3.30 -6.52
N GLU A 203 10.37 -3.97 -7.61
CA GLU A 203 11.04 -3.80 -8.91
C GLU A 203 10.91 -2.39 -9.47
N LYS A 204 9.76 -1.76 -9.24
CA LYS A 204 9.45 -0.40 -9.67
C LYS A 204 9.31 0.57 -8.51
N LYS A 205 9.26 0.07 -7.27
CA LYS A 205 8.93 0.84 -6.06
C LYS A 205 7.62 1.61 -6.21
N GLN A 206 6.65 1.00 -6.87
CA GLN A 206 5.37 1.62 -7.17
C GLN A 206 4.25 0.64 -6.92
N LEU A 207 3.25 1.10 -6.17
CA LEU A 207 2.00 0.38 -5.96
C LEU A 207 1.01 0.75 -7.07
N HIS A 208 0.47 -0.24 -7.77
CA HIS A 208 -0.43 -0.05 -8.91
C HIS A 208 -1.76 -0.74 -8.68
N SER A 209 -2.79 -0.24 -9.36
CA SER A 209 -4.05 -0.95 -9.52
C SER A 209 -3.89 -2.16 -10.44
N ALA A 210 -4.90 -3.02 -10.50
CA ALA A 210 -4.87 -4.21 -11.37
C ALA A 210 -4.65 -3.83 -12.84
N ILE A 211 -5.37 -2.81 -13.34
CA ILE A 211 -5.15 -2.28 -14.71
C ILE A 211 -3.76 -1.67 -14.83
N GLY A 212 -3.27 -0.95 -13.81
CA GLY A 212 -1.92 -0.37 -13.83
C GLY A 212 -0.84 -1.44 -14.01
N ILE A 213 -0.94 -2.58 -13.30
CA ILE A 213 -0.01 -3.71 -13.43
C ILE A 213 -0.01 -4.26 -14.85
N GLU A 214 -1.20 -4.48 -15.44
CA GLU A 214 -1.34 -4.97 -16.81
C GLU A 214 -0.73 -3.98 -17.84
N LEU A 215 -0.89 -2.68 -17.61
CA LEU A 215 -0.28 -1.62 -18.44
C LEU A 215 1.24 -1.54 -18.33
N GLN A 216 1.83 -1.98 -17.21
CA GLN A 216 3.29 -2.07 -17.13
C GLN A 216 3.86 -3.17 -18.03
N GLN A 217 3.05 -4.18 -18.35
CA GLN A 217 3.45 -5.34 -19.15
C GLN A 217 3.11 -5.17 -20.64
N SER A 218 2.17 -4.29 -20.98
CA SER A 218 1.61 -4.13 -22.32
C SER A 218 1.12 -2.69 -22.55
N SER A 219 1.10 -2.23 -23.81
CA SER A 219 0.42 -0.96 -24.14
C SER A 219 -1.10 -1.09 -23.95
N LYS A 220 -1.82 0.04 -23.89
CA LYS A 220 -3.30 0.06 -23.83
C LYS A 220 -3.92 -0.74 -24.97
N GLU A 221 -3.39 -0.61 -26.19
CA GLU A 221 -3.84 -1.33 -27.38
C GLU A 221 -3.60 -2.85 -27.26
N LYS A 222 -2.40 -3.24 -26.81
CA LYS A 222 -2.07 -4.66 -26.64
C LYS A 222 -2.91 -5.30 -25.55
N LEU A 223 -3.12 -4.61 -24.42
CA LEU A 223 -3.97 -5.12 -23.35
C LEU A 223 -5.41 -5.39 -23.81
N VAL A 224 -5.99 -4.43 -24.54
CA VAL A 224 -7.33 -4.57 -25.11
C VAL A 224 -7.37 -5.68 -26.15
N SER A 225 -6.32 -5.81 -26.97
CA SER A 225 -6.14 -6.91 -27.92
C SER A 225 -6.15 -8.27 -27.20
N ASP A 226 -5.38 -8.41 -26.12
CA ASP A 226 -5.27 -9.64 -25.33
C ASP A 226 -6.62 -10.03 -24.70
N TYR A 227 -7.40 -9.05 -24.22
CA TYR A 227 -8.77 -9.30 -23.73
C TYR A 227 -9.71 -9.84 -24.82
N LEU A 228 -9.60 -9.32 -26.03
CA LEU A 228 -10.41 -9.77 -27.17
C LEU A 228 -9.96 -11.16 -27.66
N ASP A 229 -8.66 -11.43 -27.65
CA ASP A 229 -8.12 -12.75 -27.99
C ASP A 229 -8.63 -13.83 -27.03
N GLN A 230 -8.65 -13.53 -25.73
CA GLN A 230 -9.23 -14.44 -24.73
C GLN A 230 -10.74 -14.65 -24.96
N PHE A 231 -11.49 -13.59 -25.27
CA PHE A 231 -12.91 -13.70 -25.60
C PHE A 231 -13.17 -14.60 -26.81
N ILE A 232 -12.41 -14.41 -27.89
CA ILE A 232 -12.52 -15.23 -29.11
C ILE A 232 -12.29 -16.71 -28.76
N LYS A 233 -11.21 -16.99 -28.01
CA LYS A 233 -10.89 -18.35 -27.56
C LYS A 233 -11.98 -18.97 -26.69
N ASP A 234 -12.56 -18.20 -25.76
CA ASP A 234 -13.64 -18.66 -24.89
C ASP A 234 -14.87 -19.06 -25.72
N MET A 235 -15.25 -18.22 -26.70
CA MET A 235 -16.39 -18.47 -27.59
C MET A 235 -16.18 -19.69 -28.48
N GLU A 236 -15.00 -19.80 -29.11
CA GLU A 236 -14.64 -20.93 -29.96
C GLU A 236 -14.65 -22.24 -29.17
N THR A 237 -14.11 -22.23 -27.94
CA THR A 237 -14.11 -23.40 -27.04
C THR A 237 -15.53 -23.83 -26.67
N ALA A 238 -16.44 -22.87 -26.50
CA ALA A 238 -17.84 -23.12 -26.24
C ALA A 238 -18.68 -23.45 -27.49
N GLY A 239 -18.07 -23.47 -28.69
CA GLY A 239 -18.74 -23.80 -29.95
C GLY A 239 -19.53 -22.65 -30.58
N TYR A 240 -19.30 -21.41 -30.15
CA TYR A 240 -19.95 -20.22 -30.70
C TYR A 240 -19.01 -19.43 -31.61
N ALA A 241 -19.55 -18.81 -32.66
CA ALA A 241 -18.79 -17.89 -33.50
C ALA A 241 -18.66 -16.53 -32.78
N PRO A 242 -17.44 -15.99 -32.59
CA PRO A 242 -17.29 -14.66 -32.02
C PRO A 242 -17.82 -13.61 -33.00
N ASP A 243 -18.57 -12.64 -32.49
CA ASP A 243 -19.11 -11.54 -33.28
C ASP A 243 -18.82 -10.17 -32.65
N ARG A 244 -19.14 -9.12 -33.41
CA ARG A 244 -18.90 -7.73 -33.00
C ARG A 244 -19.68 -7.37 -31.73
N GLU A 245 -20.93 -7.80 -31.62
CA GLU A 245 -21.81 -7.45 -30.50
C GLU A 245 -21.35 -8.12 -29.20
N GLY A 246 -20.97 -9.39 -29.26
CA GLY A 246 -20.37 -10.13 -28.16
C GLY A 246 -19.01 -9.54 -27.73
N ALA A 247 -18.16 -9.15 -28.69
CA ALA A 247 -16.89 -8.48 -28.40
C ALA A 247 -17.10 -7.13 -27.69
N CYS A 248 -18.05 -6.31 -28.17
CA CYS A 248 -18.43 -5.06 -27.50
C CYS A 248 -18.95 -5.32 -26.08
N SER A 249 -19.89 -6.25 -25.92
CA SER A 249 -20.48 -6.60 -24.63
C SER A 249 -19.43 -7.11 -23.64
N ARG A 250 -18.46 -7.91 -24.10
CA ARG A 250 -17.36 -8.41 -23.26
C ARG A 250 -16.44 -7.29 -22.81
N ILE A 251 -16.05 -6.38 -23.70
CA ILE A 251 -15.25 -5.21 -23.33
C ILE A 251 -16.02 -4.31 -22.37
N GLU A 252 -17.31 -4.04 -22.61
CA GLU A 252 -18.14 -3.26 -21.71
C GLU A 252 -18.30 -3.94 -20.34
N SER A 253 -18.36 -5.27 -20.31
CA SER A 253 -18.35 -6.01 -19.04
C SER A 253 -17.02 -5.95 -18.30
N LYS A 254 -15.89 -5.76 -18.99
CA LYS A 254 -14.53 -5.78 -18.42
C LYS A 254 -13.98 -4.39 -18.09
N LEU A 255 -14.34 -3.40 -18.88
CA LEU A 255 -13.82 -2.03 -18.90
C LEU A 255 -14.92 -0.97 -18.86
N GLY A 256 -16.18 -1.36 -19.00
CA GLY A 256 -17.32 -0.45 -19.06
C GLY A 256 -18.19 -0.44 -17.80
N TYR A 257 -19.35 0.20 -17.94
CA TYR A 257 -20.38 0.23 -16.91
C TYR A 257 -21.20 -1.07 -16.99
N GLY A 258 -20.77 -2.11 -16.26
CA GLY A 258 -21.53 -3.36 -16.23
C GLY A 258 -22.98 -3.10 -15.78
N ALA A 259 -23.94 -3.54 -16.59
CA ALA A 259 -25.39 -3.33 -16.42
C ALA A 259 -25.98 -3.91 -15.11
N LEU A 260 -25.16 -4.55 -14.28
CA LEU A 260 -25.53 -5.01 -12.94
C LEU A 260 -24.84 -4.12 -11.91
N LYS A 261 -25.63 -3.26 -11.23
CA LYS A 261 -25.20 -2.58 -9.99
C LYS A 261 -24.57 -3.62 -9.06
N GLY A 262 -23.30 -3.44 -8.71
CA GLY A 262 -22.57 -4.34 -7.81
C GLY A 262 -21.69 -5.40 -8.48
N SER A 263 -21.49 -5.35 -9.81
CA SER A 263 -20.56 -6.25 -10.48
C SER A 263 -19.09 -5.80 -10.25
N PRO A 264 -18.17 -6.72 -9.85
CA PRO A 264 -16.74 -6.45 -9.58
C PRO A 264 -15.91 -6.12 -10.84
N TYR A 265 -16.57 -5.67 -11.91
CA TYR A 265 -15.95 -5.45 -13.23
C TYR A 265 -16.11 -4.02 -13.74
N ASN A 266 -16.42 -3.05 -12.88
CA ASN A 266 -16.40 -1.65 -13.28
C ASN A 266 -14.94 -1.15 -13.37
N PHE A 267 -14.66 -0.28 -14.34
CA PHE A 267 -13.31 0.26 -14.55
C PHE A 267 -12.78 0.97 -13.32
N ALA A 268 -13.63 1.69 -12.60
CA ALA A 268 -13.29 2.38 -11.37
C ALA A 268 -12.64 1.45 -10.33
N ASP A 269 -13.20 0.28 -10.08
CA ASP A 269 -12.66 -0.70 -9.14
C ASP A 269 -11.30 -1.23 -9.61
N ARG A 270 -11.22 -1.72 -10.85
CA ARG A 270 -9.97 -2.28 -11.41
C ARG A 270 -8.84 -1.26 -11.61
N SER A 271 -9.19 0.02 -11.73
CA SER A 271 -8.24 1.14 -11.86
C SER A 271 -7.85 1.71 -10.49
N ALA A 272 -8.53 1.32 -9.42
CA ALA A 272 -8.19 1.72 -8.06
C ALA A 272 -7.09 0.85 -7.45
N ILE A 273 -6.30 1.47 -6.59
CA ILE A 273 -5.54 0.78 -5.56
C ILE A 273 -6.46 0.68 -4.34
N HIS A 274 -6.68 -0.55 -3.88
CA HIS A 274 -7.51 -0.84 -2.73
C HIS A 274 -6.68 -0.71 -1.45
N VAL A 275 -7.18 0.05 -0.48
CA VAL A 275 -6.50 0.34 0.79
C VAL A 275 -7.47 0.30 1.95
N ALA A 276 -6.97 0.05 3.15
CA ALA A 276 -7.74 0.15 4.39
C ALA A 276 -7.37 1.41 5.16
N THR A 277 -8.36 2.09 5.73
CA THR A 277 -8.15 3.29 6.55
C THR A 277 -7.99 2.89 8.02
N GLU A 278 -6.94 3.37 8.69
CA GLU A 278 -6.69 3.15 10.13
C GLU A 278 -6.58 1.69 10.58
N GLN A 279 -6.47 0.76 9.64
CA GLN A 279 -6.32 -0.68 9.86
C GLN A 279 -5.45 -1.25 8.74
N VAL A 280 -4.76 -2.36 9.02
CA VAL A 280 -4.20 -3.24 7.99
C VAL A 280 -5.20 -4.36 7.73
N ALA A 281 -5.72 -4.45 6.50
CA ALA A 281 -6.70 -5.47 6.11
C ALA A 281 -6.02 -6.81 5.74
N ASP A 282 -5.10 -7.28 6.58
CA ASP A 282 -4.36 -8.54 6.43
C ASP A 282 -5.32 -9.74 6.30
N ALA A 283 -6.35 -9.81 7.15
CA ALA A 283 -7.32 -10.89 7.08
C ALA A 283 -8.16 -10.91 5.79
N ILE A 284 -8.21 -9.82 5.02
CA ILE A 284 -8.96 -9.74 3.74
C ILE A 284 -8.02 -9.91 2.55
N TYR A 285 -6.87 -9.22 2.55
CA TYR A 285 -5.99 -9.10 1.38
C TYR A 285 -4.58 -9.65 1.59
N GLY A 286 -4.20 -9.97 2.84
CA GLY A 286 -2.90 -10.47 3.24
C GLY A 286 -2.55 -11.83 2.66
N GLY A 287 -1.29 -12.18 2.84
CA GLY A 287 -0.71 -13.45 2.44
C GLY A 287 -0.61 -14.40 3.63
N GLU A 288 0.51 -14.33 4.31
CA GLU A 288 0.95 -15.35 5.25
C GLU A 288 0.89 -14.82 6.69
N ARG A 289 0.04 -15.42 7.53
CA ARG A 289 -0.27 -14.94 8.88
C ARG A 289 0.99 -14.71 9.70
N GLY A 290 1.13 -13.48 10.20
CA GLY A 290 2.28 -13.04 11.01
C GLY A 290 3.54 -12.72 10.20
N ASN A 291 3.62 -13.03 8.90
CA ASN A 291 4.69 -12.64 7.99
C ASN A 291 4.25 -11.51 7.02
N GLU A 292 3.26 -10.71 7.44
CA GLU A 292 2.63 -9.71 6.59
C GLU A 292 3.55 -8.51 6.35
N VAL A 293 3.82 -8.22 5.08
CA VAL A 293 4.45 -6.97 4.66
C VAL A 293 3.37 -6.02 4.19
N PHE A 294 3.36 -4.80 4.74
CA PHE A 294 2.36 -3.79 4.39
C PHE A 294 2.99 -2.40 4.27
N PHE A 295 2.25 -1.51 3.61
CA PHE A 295 2.61 -0.12 3.39
C PHE A 295 1.62 0.77 4.11
N ALA A 296 2.09 1.88 4.67
CA ALA A 296 1.24 2.91 5.24
C ALA A 296 1.56 4.26 4.59
N PHE A 297 0.52 4.93 4.10
CA PHE A 297 0.59 6.28 3.54
C PHE A 297 -0.25 7.23 4.39
N PRO A 298 0.12 8.51 4.53
CA PRO A 298 -0.68 9.46 5.26
C PRO A 298 -1.97 9.69 4.48
N SER A 299 -3.10 9.65 5.15
CA SER A 299 -4.37 9.99 4.53
C SER A 299 -4.35 11.40 3.94
N ALA A 300 -3.60 12.33 4.56
CA ALA A 300 -3.41 13.69 4.06
C ALA A 300 -2.74 13.74 2.67
N PHE A 301 -1.78 12.85 2.39
CA PHE A 301 -1.14 12.71 1.08
C PHE A 301 -2.13 12.24 0.01
N VAL A 302 -2.93 11.22 0.35
CA VAL A 302 -3.96 10.71 -0.56
C VAL A 302 -5.00 11.78 -0.84
N ALA A 303 -5.51 12.42 0.21
CA ALA A 303 -6.53 13.45 0.11
C ALA A 303 -6.08 14.63 -0.76
N SER A 304 -4.83 15.08 -0.64
CA SER A 304 -4.35 16.26 -1.35
C SER A 304 -3.83 15.99 -2.77
N GLN A 305 -3.28 14.79 -3.05
CA GLN A 305 -2.59 14.50 -4.30
C GLN A 305 -3.36 13.58 -5.25
N MET A 306 -4.41 12.89 -4.79
CA MET A 306 -5.04 11.81 -5.56
C MET A 306 -6.56 11.88 -5.51
N LYS A 307 -7.21 11.32 -6.54
CA LYS A 307 -8.64 11.04 -6.50
C LYS A 307 -8.87 9.82 -5.59
N PHE A 308 -9.89 9.87 -4.74
CA PHE A 308 -10.20 8.75 -3.84
C PHE A 308 -11.70 8.55 -3.63
N GLY A 309 -12.09 7.32 -3.32
CA GLY A 309 -13.47 6.93 -3.02
C GLY A 309 -13.59 6.42 -1.58
N GLY A 310 -14.68 6.80 -0.91
CA GLY A 310 -14.98 6.41 0.47
C GLY A 310 -14.55 7.46 1.52
N GLN A 311 -13.82 7.05 2.56
CA GLN A 311 -13.40 7.88 3.69
C GLN A 311 -11.97 7.56 4.14
N LEU A 312 -11.28 8.58 4.66
CA LEU A 312 -9.85 8.52 5.02
C LEU A 312 -9.58 8.80 6.51
N LYS A 313 -10.61 8.80 7.37
CA LYS A 313 -10.53 9.23 8.76
C LYS A 313 -10.54 8.12 9.81
N GLU A 314 -11.29 7.04 9.62
CA GLU A 314 -11.54 6.09 10.71
C GLU A 314 -11.53 4.64 10.25
N ASN A 315 -11.35 3.72 11.20
CA ASN A 315 -11.53 2.31 10.93
C ASN A 315 -13.04 2.01 10.93
N ILE A 316 -13.56 1.51 9.82
CA ILE A 316 -14.92 0.99 9.72
C ILE A 316 -14.84 -0.53 9.65
N ALA A 317 -15.71 -1.24 10.35
CA ALA A 317 -15.64 -2.70 10.40
C ALA A 317 -15.86 -3.37 9.02
N GLY A 318 -15.08 -4.43 8.76
CA GLY A 318 -15.29 -5.37 7.65
C GLY A 318 -14.98 -4.81 6.26
N SER A 319 -15.69 -5.33 5.25
CA SER A 319 -15.51 -4.94 3.83
C SER A 319 -15.82 -3.47 3.55
N HIS A 320 -16.44 -2.75 4.49
CA HIS A 320 -16.70 -1.32 4.37
C HIS A 320 -15.44 -0.46 4.55
N ASN A 321 -14.31 -1.05 4.99
CA ASN A 321 -13.03 -0.35 5.03
C ASN A 321 -12.21 -0.45 3.73
N ASP A 322 -12.77 -1.01 2.65
CA ASP A 322 -12.10 -1.09 1.36
C ASP A 322 -12.22 0.25 0.60
N GLN A 323 -11.26 1.15 0.84
CA GLN A 323 -11.20 2.46 0.19
C GLN A 323 -10.45 2.35 -1.14
N ARG A 324 -10.80 3.23 -2.06
CA ARG A 324 -10.26 3.21 -3.42
C ARG A 324 -9.45 4.46 -3.70
N ILE A 325 -8.21 4.27 -4.15
CA ILE A 325 -7.32 5.36 -4.56
C ILE A 325 -7.08 5.25 -6.06
N TRP A 326 -7.45 6.29 -6.80
CA TRP A 326 -7.16 6.40 -8.23
C TRP A 326 -5.90 7.24 -8.41
N ALA A 327 -4.75 6.56 -8.27
CA ALA A 327 -3.47 7.10 -8.68
C ALA A 327 -3.36 7.12 -10.22
N ASN A 328 -2.31 7.77 -10.72
CA ASN A 328 -2.01 7.69 -12.15
C ASN A 328 -1.78 6.21 -12.55
N LEU A 329 -2.50 5.71 -13.55
CA LEU A 329 -2.48 4.29 -13.94
C LEU A 329 -1.09 3.76 -14.30
N GLU A 330 -0.24 4.59 -14.91
CA GLU A 330 1.09 4.18 -15.39
C GLU A 330 2.19 4.39 -14.34
N LYS A 331 2.01 5.35 -13.42
CA LYS A 331 2.99 5.67 -12.36
C LYS A 331 2.68 5.04 -11.01
N GLY A 332 1.42 4.75 -10.71
CA GLY A 332 0.99 4.25 -9.42
C GLY A 332 1.29 5.23 -8.27
N MET A 333 1.41 4.69 -7.06
CA MET A 333 1.87 5.40 -5.87
C MET A 333 3.32 5.02 -5.56
N ASN A 334 4.20 5.99 -5.38
CA ASN A 334 5.58 5.72 -5.04
C ASN A 334 5.72 5.17 -3.61
N LEU A 335 6.34 4.00 -3.46
CA LEU A 335 6.54 3.35 -2.18
C LEU A 335 7.39 4.19 -1.21
N ASP A 336 8.32 4.98 -1.75
CA ASP A 336 9.18 5.85 -0.95
C ASP A 336 8.43 7.08 -0.39
N ALA A 337 7.19 7.36 -0.81
CA ALA A 337 6.34 8.38 -0.18
C ALA A 337 5.61 7.84 1.09
N GLY A 338 5.63 6.53 1.30
CA GLY A 338 5.03 5.85 2.45
C GLY A 338 6.05 5.29 3.42
N LEU A 339 5.54 4.49 4.36
CA LEU A 339 6.30 3.66 5.28
C LEU A 339 6.11 2.19 4.90
N VAL A 340 7.18 1.41 4.91
CA VAL A 340 7.15 -0.02 4.64
C VAL A 340 7.38 -0.80 5.92
N PHE A 341 6.39 -1.58 6.34
CA PHE A 341 6.45 -2.40 7.53
C PHE A 341 6.78 -3.84 7.18
N ILE A 342 7.83 -4.38 7.79
CA ILE A 342 8.33 -5.74 7.56
C ILE A 342 8.43 -6.47 8.91
N PRO A 343 7.92 -7.71 9.04
CA PRO A 343 8.10 -8.48 10.26
C PRO A 343 9.58 -8.70 10.56
N GLU A 344 9.99 -8.53 11.82
CA GLU A 344 11.40 -8.62 12.20
C GLU A 344 11.84 -10.06 12.45
N GLU A 345 11.09 -10.79 13.28
CA GLU A 345 11.56 -12.02 13.96
C GLU A 345 10.95 -13.31 13.42
N VAL A 346 10.06 -13.22 12.42
CA VAL A 346 9.41 -14.39 11.82
C VAL A 346 10.45 -15.26 11.13
N GLU A 347 10.37 -16.57 11.34
CA GLU A 347 11.24 -17.53 10.68
C GLU A 347 10.71 -17.86 9.30
N VAL A 348 11.52 -17.59 8.27
CA VAL A 348 11.16 -17.77 6.87
C VAL A 348 12.26 -18.53 6.15
N GLY A 349 11.90 -19.32 5.14
CA GLY A 349 12.87 -20.04 4.32
C GLY A 349 13.83 -19.07 3.64
N ALA A 350 15.14 -19.33 3.76
CA ALA A 350 16.20 -18.41 3.30
C ALA A 350 16.12 -18.04 1.80
N LYS A 351 15.49 -18.90 0.98
CA LYS A 351 15.31 -18.70 -0.46
C LYS A 351 13.97 -18.06 -0.83
N THR A 352 12.90 -18.41 -0.12
CA THR A 352 11.52 -18.10 -0.52
C THR A 352 10.95 -16.91 0.24
N GLY A 353 11.40 -16.68 1.48
CA GLY A 353 10.80 -15.68 2.38
C GLY A 353 9.41 -16.07 2.88
N SER A 354 9.04 -17.36 2.78
CA SER A 354 7.80 -17.93 3.33
C SER A 354 8.09 -18.74 4.58
N LYS A 355 7.14 -18.79 5.52
CA LYS A 355 7.15 -19.69 6.69
C LYS A 355 7.09 -21.16 6.31
N TYR A 356 6.62 -21.48 5.11
CA TYR A 356 6.35 -22.86 4.67
C TYR A 356 7.36 -23.36 3.64
N GLU A 357 7.54 -24.67 3.63
CA GLU A 357 8.30 -25.39 2.60
C GLU A 357 7.47 -25.43 1.31
N LEU A 358 8.13 -25.14 0.19
CA LEU A 358 7.53 -25.17 -1.14
C LEU A 358 8.13 -26.31 -1.97
N ASP A 359 7.31 -26.94 -2.80
CA ASP A 359 7.75 -27.92 -3.80
C ASP A 359 8.42 -27.25 -5.03
N ASP A 360 8.86 -28.06 -5.99
CA ASP A 360 9.51 -27.59 -7.22
C ASP A 360 8.61 -26.70 -8.10
N ASN A 361 7.29 -26.71 -7.87
CA ASN A 361 6.31 -25.90 -8.57
C ASN A 361 5.87 -24.67 -7.76
N ASN A 362 6.52 -24.37 -6.64
CA ASN A 362 6.16 -23.34 -5.66
C ASN A 362 4.82 -23.56 -4.94
N ASN A 363 4.31 -24.80 -4.91
CA ASN A 363 3.15 -25.10 -4.06
C ASN A 363 3.62 -25.39 -2.63
N PRO A 364 2.87 -24.96 -1.61
CA PRO A 364 3.19 -25.32 -0.24
C PRO A 364 3.04 -26.83 -0.03
N VAL A 365 4.02 -27.44 0.64
CA VAL A 365 4.02 -28.87 0.93
C VAL A 365 2.98 -29.18 2.00
N ILE A 366 1.95 -29.96 1.65
CA ILE A 366 0.88 -30.38 2.57
C ILE A 366 1.37 -31.50 3.49
N ILE A 367 1.03 -31.42 4.77
CA ILE A 367 1.23 -32.49 5.74
C ILE A 367 0.08 -33.49 5.62
N GLU A 368 0.17 -34.40 4.66
CA GLU A 368 -0.90 -35.40 4.38
C GLU A 368 -1.29 -36.23 5.61
N GLY A 369 -0.33 -36.51 6.50
CA GLY A 369 -0.60 -37.19 7.77
C GLY A 369 -1.65 -36.47 8.63
N ASN A 370 -1.60 -35.15 8.70
CA ASN A 370 -2.53 -34.33 9.48
C ASN A 370 -3.94 -34.34 8.87
N VAL A 371 -4.02 -34.28 7.54
CA VAL A 371 -5.29 -34.40 6.81
C VAL A 371 -5.93 -35.76 7.07
N ILE A 372 -5.14 -36.83 7.01
CA ILE A 372 -5.59 -38.20 7.29
C ILE A 372 -6.07 -38.35 8.74
N GLU A 373 -5.37 -37.76 9.72
CA GLU A 373 -5.78 -37.83 11.12
C GLU A 373 -7.12 -37.15 11.39
N ILE A 374 -7.33 -35.92 10.88
CA ILE A 374 -8.62 -35.25 11.03
C ILE A 374 -9.72 -36.00 10.27
N ARG A 375 -9.42 -36.57 9.10
CA ARG A 375 -10.38 -37.37 8.34
C ARG A 375 -10.84 -38.63 9.09
N LYS A 376 -9.95 -39.30 9.84
CA LYS A 376 -10.34 -40.42 10.71
C LYS A 376 -11.40 -40.03 11.72
N LEU A 377 -11.37 -38.79 12.22
CA LEU A 377 -12.40 -38.26 13.11
C LEU A 377 -13.72 -38.09 12.38
N THR A 378 -13.73 -37.44 11.21
CA THR A 378 -14.97 -37.13 10.47
C THR A 378 -15.65 -38.38 9.90
N ASP A 379 -14.87 -39.38 9.50
CA ASP A 379 -15.37 -40.62 8.88
C ASP A 379 -15.79 -41.67 9.92
N SER A 380 -15.56 -41.40 11.22
CA SER A 380 -15.85 -42.33 12.30
C SER A 380 -17.34 -42.38 12.63
N ALA A 381 -17.86 -43.58 12.90
CA ALA A 381 -19.23 -43.78 13.39
C ALA A 381 -19.50 -43.06 14.73
N ASN A 382 -18.45 -42.77 15.51
CA ASN A 382 -18.56 -42.06 16.79
C ASN A 382 -18.53 -40.52 16.64
N PHE A 383 -18.38 -40.00 15.41
CA PHE A 383 -18.22 -38.56 15.17
C PHE A 383 -19.41 -37.74 15.70
N SER A 384 -20.65 -38.14 15.38
CA SER A 384 -21.82 -37.35 15.75
C SER A 384 -21.96 -37.19 17.27
N GLU A 385 -21.78 -38.28 18.03
CA GLU A 385 -21.84 -38.25 19.50
C GLU A 385 -20.73 -37.35 20.08
N PHE A 386 -19.51 -37.49 19.54
CA PHE A 386 -18.37 -36.68 19.96
C PHE A 386 -18.59 -35.19 19.65
N ALA A 387 -19.02 -34.86 18.44
CA ALA A 387 -19.25 -33.48 18.01
C ALA A 387 -20.32 -32.80 18.87
N ASP A 388 -21.41 -33.51 19.23
CA ASP A 388 -22.44 -32.98 20.12
C ASP A 388 -21.91 -32.65 21.51
N GLN A 389 -21.10 -33.55 22.09
CA GLN A 389 -20.45 -33.32 23.38
C GLN A 389 -19.46 -32.16 23.32
N ALA A 390 -18.63 -32.13 22.27
CA ALA A 390 -17.62 -31.11 22.07
C ALA A 390 -18.25 -29.73 21.87
N LEU A 391 -19.25 -29.58 20.99
CA LEU A 391 -19.94 -28.32 20.76
C LEU A 391 -20.61 -27.78 22.02
N LYS A 392 -21.22 -28.66 22.83
CA LYS A 392 -21.83 -28.28 24.12
C LYS A 392 -20.79 -27.73 25.10
N ILE A 393 -19.60 -28.32 25.16
CA ILE A 393 -18.50 -27.87 26.04
C ILE A 393 -17.88 -26.57 25.51
N LEU A 394 -17.59 -26.53 24.21
CA LEU A 394 -16.94 -25.41 23.54
C LEU A 394 -17.83 -24.16 23.50
N GLY A 395 -19.15 -24.32 23.52
CA GLY A 395 -20.11 -23.20 23.59
C GLY A 395 -20.34 -22.61 24.99
N LYS A 396 -19.74 -23.15 26.07
CA LYS A 396 -19.86 -22.59 27.43
C LYS A 396 -18.99 -21.33 27.60
N ASN A 397 -19.51 -20.33 28.30
CA ASN A 397 -18.80 -19.07 28.59
C ASN A 397 -17.87 -19.13 29.84
N GLU A 398 -17.99 -20.14 30.70
CA GLU A 398 -17.21 -20.23 31.95
C GLU A 398 -15.84 -20.89 31.74
N ILE A 399 -14.76 -20.18 32.11
CA ILE A 399 -13.37 -20.55 31.73
C ILE A 399 -12.80 -21.74 32.54
N HIS A 400 -13.11 -21.86 33.83
CA HIS A 400 -12.42 -22.82 34.72
C HIS A 400 -12.91 -24.27 34.58
N GLN A 401 -14.22 -24.51 34.48
CA GLN A 401 -14.77 -25.85 34.19
C GLN A 401 -14.43 -26.35 32.78
N ARG A 402 -14.13 -25.42 31.87
CA ARG A 402 -13.81 -25.71 30.47
C ARG A 402 -12.49 -26.46 30.31
N GLN A 403 -11.51 -26.30 31.20
CA GLN A 403 -10.21 -26.95 31.04
C GLN A 403 -10.25 -28.46 31.31
N GLU A 404 -10.92 -28.88 32.39
CA GLU A 404 -11.11 -30.32 32.70
C GLU A 404 -11.97 -31.00 31.63
N ASP A 405 -13.06 -30.34 31.21
CA ASP A 405 -13.93 -30.81 30.11
C ASP A 405 -13.14 -30.97 28.78
N LEU A 406 -12.27 -30.02 28.46
CA LEU A 406 -11.41 -30.10 27.26
C LEU A 406 -10.42 -31.26 27.34
N GLU A 407 -9.84 -31.52 28.51
CA GLU A 407 -8.91 -32.65 28.64
C GLU A 407 -9.63 -33.99 28.49
N GLN A 408 -10.87 -34.10 28.96
CA GLN A 408 -11.69 -35.29 28.74
C GLN A 408 -12.04 -35.48 27.25
N LEU A 409 -12.29 -34.40 26.51
CA LEU A 409 -12.48 -34.47 25.05
C LEU A 409 -11.20 -34.92 24.34
N ARG A 410 -10.03 -34.44 24.77
CA ARG A 410 -8.74 -34.87 24.19
C ARG A 410 -8.45 -36.34 24.47
N LYS A 411 -8.72 -36.82 25.69
CA LYS A 411 -8.65 -38.25 26.00
C LYS A 411 -9.58 -39.07 25.11
N THR A 412 -10.77 -38.55 24.80
CA THR A 412 -11.70 -39.19 23.86
C THR A 412 -11.14 -39.23 22.43
N LEU A 413 -10.50 -38.15 21.97
CA LEU A 413 -9.77 -38.10 20.69
C LEU A 413 -8.68 -39.18 20.60
N GLU A 414 -7.94 -39.40 21.69
CA GLU A 414 -6.91 -40.44 21.76
C GLU A 414 -7.52 -41.85 21.74
N GLU A 415 -8.47 -42.11 22.62
CA GLU A 415 -9.02 -43.46 22.86
C GLU A 415 -9.92 -43.93 21.71
N LYS A 416 -10.82 -43.07 21.22
CA LYS A 416 -11.82 -43.45 20.21
C LYS A 416 -11.38 -43.18 18.77
N PHE A 417 -10.46 -42.22 18.56
CA PHE A 417 -10.07 -41.78 17.22
C PHE A 417 -8.57 -41.92 16.93
N SER A 418 -7.77 -42.35 17.93
CA SER A 418 -6.31 -42.50 17.82
C SER A 418 -5.56 -41.20 17.47
N ILE A 419 -6.12 -40.03 17.80
CA ILE A 419 -5.50 -38.72 17.57
C ILE A 419 -4.74 -38.31 18.84
N LYS A 420 -3.41 -38.47 18.80
CA LYS A 420 -2.51 -38.23 19.94
C LYS A 420 -1.74 -36.91 19.87
N ASP A 421 -1.56 -36.38 18.66
CA ASP A 421 -0.86 -35.12 18.49
C ASP A 421 -1.71 -33.97 19.07
N ARG A 422 -1.10 -33.18 19.96
CA ARG A 422 -1.81 -32.12 20.70
C ARG A 422 -2.28 -31.00 19.78
N ALA A 423 -1.51 -30.66 18.75
CA ALA A 423 -1.87 -29.63 17.79
C ALA A 423 -3.05 -30.09 16.93
N ILE A 424 -3.07 -31.37 16.53
CA ILE A 424 -4.20 -31.98 15.81
C ILE A 424 -5.44 -32.11 16.70
N GLN A 425 -5.28 -32.43 17.98
CA GLN A 425 -6.38 -32.39 18.95
C GLN A 425 -6.98 -30.98 19.04
N ASP A 426 -6.15 -29.94 19.13
CA ASP A 426 -6.63 -28.55 19.20
C ASP A 426 -7.28 -28.09 17.87
N THR A 427 -6.86 -28.63 16.73
CA THR A 427 -7.55 -28.49 15.44
C THR A 427 -8.92 -29.17 15.46
N ALA A 428 -8.99 -30.43 15.92
CA ALA A 428 -10.22 -31.21 16.00
C ALA A 428 -11.27 -30.59 16.95
N LEU A 429 -10.81 -29.87 17.98
CA LEU A 429 -11.66 -29.16 18.94
C LEU A 429 -12.01 -27.73 18.51
N ASN A 430 -11.93 -27.41 17.22
CA ASN A 430 -12.42 -26.15 16.69
C ASN A 430 -13.96 -26.16 16.57
N TYR A 431 -14.62 -25.23 17.27
CA TYR A 431 -16.08 -25.13 17.30
C TYR A 431 -16.70 -24.94 15.91
N LYS A 432 -16.17 -24.02 15.10
CA LYS A 432 -16.70 -23.72 13.76
C LYS A 432 -16.57 -24.96 12.88
N PHE A 433 -15.40 -25.58 12.86
CA PHE A 433 -15.16 -26.81 12.10
C PHE A 433 -16.14 -27.93 12.47
N LEU A 434 -16.30 -28.23 13.77
CA LEU A 434 -17.22 -29.27 14.23
C LEU A 434 -18.67 -28.97 13.82
N HIS A 435 -19.07 -27.69 13.88
CA HIS A 435 -20.39 -27.25 13.44
C HIS A 435 -20.59 -27.44 11.93
N GLU A 436 -19.63 -27.01 11.10
CA GLU A 436 -19.69 -27.12 9.63
C GLU A 436 -19.70 -28.58 9.15
N ILE A 437 -18.86 -29.45 9.74
CA ILE A 437 -18.85 -30.88 9.39
C ILE A 437 -20.18 -31.54 9.76
N LYS A 438 -20.74 -31.21 10.92
CA LYS A 438 -22.05 -31.74 11.32
C LYS A 438 -23.15 -31.29 10.36
N TYR A 439 -23.10 -30.05 9.89
CA TYR A 439 -24.03 -29.55 8.87
C TYR A 439 -23.85 -30.30 7.53
N ALA A 440 -22.60 -30.53 7.10
CA ALA A 440 -22.30 -31.29 5.90
C ALA A 440 -22.82 -32.75 5.95
N ALA A 441 -22.97 -33.34 7.14
CA ALA A 441 -23.52 -34.68 7.30
C ALA A 441 -24.99 -34.82 6.86
N TYR A 442 -25.73 -33.71 6.74
CA TYR A 442 -27.12 -33.68 6.26
C TYR A 442 -27.25 -33.52 4.73
N GLU A 443 -26.14 -33.35 4.00
CA GLU A 443 -26.14 -33.24 2.55
C GLU A 443 -26.48 -34.59 1.91
N ALA A 444 -27.48 -34.60 1.01
CA ALA A 444 -27.96 -35.83 0.37
C ALA A 444 -27.03 -36.33 -0.76
N ASP A 445 -26.26 -35.42 -1.36
CA ASP A 445 -25.29 -35.73 -2.40
C ASP A 445 -23.94 -36.11 -1.75
N ASP A 446 -23.51 -37.37 -1.95
CA ASP A 446 -22.30 -37.91 -1.33
C ASP A 446 -21.01 -37.26 -1.86
N ASP A 447 -20.97 -36.90 -3.14
CA ASP A 447 -19.79 -36.29 -3.76
C ASP A 447 -19.64 -34.84 -3.28
N TYR A 448 -20.76 -34.10 -3.24
CA TYR A 448 -20.80 -32.76 -2.67
C TYR A 448 -20.42 -32.77 -1.18
N ARG A 449 -20.94 -33.74 -0.42
CA ARG A 449 -20.61 -33.93 1.00
C ARG A 449 -19.12 -34.15 1.21
N LYS A 450 -18.49 -35.07 0.45
CA LYS A 450 -17.04 -35.33 0.54
C LYS A 450 -16.23 -34.09 0.22
N MET A 451 -16.56 -33.39 -0.88
CA MET A 451 -15.88 -32.14 -1.25
C MET A 451 -15.97 -31.10 -0.12
N LYS A 452 -17.14 -30.94 0.51
CA LYS A 452 -17.35 -30.01 1.61
C LYS A 452 -16.54 -30.39 2.85
N VAL A 453 -16.57 -31.66 3.25
CA VAL A 453 -15.75 -32.18 4.37
C VAL A 453 -14.25 -31.93 4.10
N ASP A 454 -13.76 -32.24 2.92
CA ASP A 454 -12.36 -32.04 2.52
C ASP A 454 -11.93 -30.58 2.63
N LYS A 455 -12.79 -29.67 2.16
CA LYS A 455 -12.58 -28.23 2.25
C LYS A 455 -12.47 -27.79 3.71
N GLU A 456 -13.40 -28.21 4.56
CA GLU A 456 -13.42 -27.83 5.98
C GLU A 456 -12.22 -28.41 6.76
N ILE A 457 -11.79 -29.64 6.45
CA ILE A 457 -10.58 -30.25 7.03
C ILE A 457 -9.35 -29.42 6.68
N LYS A 458 -9.19 -29.07 5.38
CA LYS A 458 -8.06 -28.24 4.95
C LYS A 458 -8.12 -26.86 5.59
N GLN A 459 -9.29 -26.23 5.65
CA GLN A 459 -9.45 -24.91 6.23
C GLN A 459 -9.08 -24.89 7.73
N VAL A 460 -9.59 -25.83 8.53
CA VAL A 460 -9.30 -25.85 9.97
C VAL A 460 -7.82 -26.14 10.25
N LEU A 461 -7.19 -26.99 9.44
CA LEU A 461 -5.76 -27.24 9.52
C LEU A 461 -4.96 -26.00 9.14
N MET A 462 -5.39 -25.26 8.12
CA MET A 462 -4.75 -24.02 7.68
C MET A 462 -4.86 -22.92 8.75
N ASP A 463 -6.05 -22.71 9.31
CA ASP A 463 -6.31 -21.73 10.38
C ASP A 463 -5.46 -21.97 11.63
N LYS A 464 -5.06 -23.23 11.86
CA LYS A 464 -4.20 -23.67 12.97
C LYS A 464 -2.72 -23.80 12.59
N GLU A 465 -2.35 -23.38 11.38
CA GLU A 465 -1.01 -23.49 10.81
C GLU A 465 -0.45 -24.94 10.76
N ASN A 466 -1.34 -25.93 10.69
CA ASN A 466 -1.05 -27.37 10.70
C ASN A 466 -1.26 -28.05 9.34
N LEU A 467 -1.70 -27.31 8.31
CA LEU A 467 -1.88 -27.87 6.96
C LEU A 467 -0.55 -28.02 6.21
N TYR A 468 0.34 -27.04 6.35
CA TYR A 468 1.56 -26.92 5.54
C TYR A 468 2.82 -27.15 6.37
N LEU A 469 3.81 -27.81 5.76
CA LEU A 469 5.10 -28.08 6.38
C LEU A 469 5.88 -26.76 6.53
N LYS A 470 6.44 -26.52 7.72
CA LYS A 470 7.29 -25.34 7.97
C LYS A 470 8.62 -25.47 7.22
N ALA A 471 9.16 -24.35 6.76
CA ALA A 471 10.50 -24.32 6.14
C ALA A 471 11.58 -24.81 7.13
N LYS A 472 12.57 -25.55 6.62
CA LYS A 472 13.65 -26.15 7.44
C LYS A 472 14.90 -25.27 7.55
N ASP A 473 15.33 -24.68 6.44
CA ASP A 473 16.48 -23.78 6.35
C ASP A 473 16.00 -22.34 6.50
N THR A 474 15.80 -21.91 7.75
CA THR A 474 15.16 -20.64 8.08
C THR A 474 16.15 -19.57 8.52
N VAL A 475 15.80 -18.34 8.21
CA VAL A 475 16.41 -17.11 8.74
C VAL A 475 15.32 -16.21 9.28
N LYS A 476 15.69 -15.17 10.02
CA LYS A 476 14.73 -14.13 10.44
C LYS A 476 14.27 -13.31 9.23
N SER A 477 13.01 -12.91 9.19
CA SER A 477 12.44 -12.14 8.06
C SER A 477 13.21 -10.85 7.78
N ARG A 478 13.64 -10.13 8.84
CA ARG A 478 14.57 -8.99 8.67
C ARG A 478 15.86 -9.36 7.96
N GLU A 479 16.49 -10.48 8.34
CA GLU A 479 17.73 -10.94 7.71
C GLU A 479 17.51 -11.30 6.24
N TYR A 480 16.42 -12.00 5.92
CA TYR A 480 16.03 -12.31 4.56
C TYR A 480 15.90 -11.05 3.69
N TRP A 481 15.17 -10.04 4.16
CA TRP A 481 14.97 -8.80 3.43
C TRP A 481 16.24 -7.94 3.33
N GLU A 482 17.02 -7.83 4.41
CA GLU A 482 18.32 -7.13 4.37
C GLU A 482 19.29 -7.78 3.38
N ASN A 483 19.33 -9.11 3.30
CA ASN A 483 20.11 -9.82 2.31
C ASN A 483 19.62 -9.53 0.87
N TYR A 484 18.30 -9.53 0.65
CA TYR A 484 17.72 -9.15 -0.64
C TYR A 484 18.08 -7.71 -1.03
N PHE A 485 18.00 -6.77 -0.09
CA PHE A 485 18.32 -5.36 -0.33
C PHE A 485 19.82 -5.11 -0.52
N ALA A 486 20.69 -5.85 0.17
CA ALA A 486 22.14 -5.77 -0.06
C ALA A 486 22.51 -6.20 -1.50
N GLN A 487 21.80 -7.21 -2.03
CA GLN A 487 21.96 -7.66 -3.42
C GLN A 487 21.24 -6.76 -4.44
N ASN A 488 20.23 -5.99 -4.00
CA ASN A 488 19.44 -5.11 -4.84
C ASN A 488 19.28 -3.70 -4.22
N PRO A 489 20.36 -2.91 -4.04
CA PRO A 489 20.30 -1.65 -3.29
C PRO A 489 19.29 -0.65 -3.85
N GLN A 490 19.14 -0.60 -5.18
CA GLN A 490 18.19 0.25 -5.88
C GLN A 490 16.72 -0.08 -5.61
N LYS A 491 16.43 -1.32 -5.18
CA LYS A 491 15.07 -1.78 -4.85
C LYS A 491 14.69 -1.51 -3.39
N ARG A 492 15.66 -1.18 -2.52
CA ARG A 492 15.41 -0.94 -1.09
C ARG A 492 14.52 0.29 -0.86
N PRO A 493 13.37 0.17 -0.16
CA PRO A 493 12.61 1.33 0.27
C PRO A 493 13.43 2.23 1.21
N SER A 494 13.23 3.55 1.09
CA SER A 494 13.90 4.58 1.88
C SER A 494 13.46 4.58 3.35
N LYS A 495 12.23 4.13 3.63
CA LYS A 495 11.60 4.15 4.95
C LYS A 495 11.06 2.77 5.32
N ILE A 496 11.91 1.94 5.92
CA ILE A 496 11.56 0.60 6.41
C ILE A 496 11.42 0.64 7.93
N ILE A 497 10.35 0.03 8.43
CA ILE A 497 10.11 -0.24 9.86
C ILE A 497 10.06 -1.75 10.03
N TYR A 498 11.05 -2.30 10.72
CA TYR A 498 11.00 -3.68 11.18
C TYR A 498 10.18 -3.75 12.46
N TYR A 499 9.17 -4.61 12.49
CA TYR A 499 8.23 -4.68 13.60
C TYR A 499 8.18 -6.05 14.27
N LYS A 500 7.74 -6.05 15.54
CA LYS A 500 7.48 -7.27 16.32
C LYS A 500 5.99 -7.39 16.59
N GLY A 501 5.52 -8.62 16.79
CA GLY A 501 4.11 -8.94 16.96
C GLY A 501 3.47 -9.50 15.69
N SER A 502 2.27 -10.06 15.83
CA SER A 502 1.56 -10.78 14.77
C SER A 502 0.31 -10.05 14.26
N ASP A 503 -0.05 -8.92 14.86
CA ASP A 503 -1.16 -8.06 14.45
C ASP A 503 -0.62 -6.79 13.78
N PRO A 504 -0.66 -6.70 12.43
CA PRO A 504 -0.14 -5.55 11.70
C PRO A 504 -0.86 -4.23 12.04
N THR A 505 -2.13 -4.28 12.44
CA THR A 505 -2.90 -3.10 12.83
C THR A 505 -2.45 -2.56 14.18
N ALA A 506 -2.25 -3.45 15.16
CA ALA A 506 -1.70 -3.08 16.46
C ALA A 506 -0.31 -2.42 16.30
N VAL A 507 0.55 -3.00 15.46
CA VAL A 507 1.90 -2.49 15.16
C VAL A 507 1.86 -1.06 14.60
N LEU A 508 0.96 -0.77 13.65
CA LEU A 508 0.82 0.58 13.11
C LEU A 508 0.40 1.59 14.20
N ASN A 509 -0.51 1.19 15.08
CA ASN A 509 -0.96 2.03 16.19
C ASN A 509 0.17 2.29 17.19
N GLU A 510 0.87 1.25 17.61
CA GLU A 510 2.01 1.35 18.52
C GLU A 510 3.11 2.26 17.96
N TRP A 511 3.44 2.12 16.67
CA TRP A 511 4.44 2.99 16.03
C TRP A 511 4.02 4.47 16.09
N ARG A 512 2.76 4.78 15.80
CA ARG A 512 2.24 6.16 15.86
C ARG A 512 2.26 6.71 17.27
N GLU A 513 1.82 5.93 18.26
CA GLU A 513 1.82 6.31 19.67
C GLU A 513 3.24 6.58 20.18
N GLN A 514 4.19 5.67 19.89
CA GLN A 514 5.60 5.84 20.26
C GLN A 514 6.22 7.08 19.62
N LYS A 515 5.80 7.44 18.40
CA LYS A 515 6.25 8.64 17.71
C LYS A 515 5.46 9.89 18.07
N GLY A 516 4.44 9.81 18.94
CA GLY A 516 3.63 10.95 19.36
C GLY A 516 2.76 11.54 18.24
N ILE A 517 2.34 10.72 17.28
CA ILE A 517 1.47 11.10 16.17
C ILE A 517 0.02 10.94 16.64
N LEU A 518 -0.48 11.96 17.35
CA LEU A 518 -1.76 11.89 18.08
C LEU A 518 -2.91 12.64 17.41
N LYS A 519 -2.61 13.62 16.53
CA LYS A 519 -3.64 14.45 15.91
C LYS A 519 -4.48 13.64 14.93
N ARG A 520 -5.81 13.78 15.02
CA ARG A 520 -6.79 13.13 14.15
C ARG A 520 -7.71 14.16 13.53
N THR A 521 -8.27 13.84 12.36
CA THR A 521 -9.31 14.64 11.72
C THR A 521 -10.67 13.95 11.85
N GLU A 522 -11.71 14.74 12.08
CA GLU A 522 -13.10 14.28 12.07
C GLU A 522 -13.72 14.25 10.66
N LYS A 523 -13.05 14.89 9.70
CA LYS A 523 -13.52 15.04 8.32
C LYS A 523 -13.03 13.87 7.47
N ALA A 524 -13.99 13.18 6.83
CA ALA A 524 -13.74 11.97 6.04
C ALA A 524 -12.82 12.18 4.82
N ASP A 525 -12.70 13.41 4.36
CA ASP A 525 -11.97 13.85 3.16
C ASP A 525 -10.77 14.76 3.50
N ILE A 526 -10.52 15.02 4.78
CA ILE A 526 -9.40 15.85 5.26
C ILE A 526 -9.38 17.24 4.59
N ASP A 527 -10.55 17.84 4.37
CA ASP A 527 -10.71 19.14 3.70
C ASP A 527 -10.43 19.15 2.17
N PHE A 528 -10.33 17.99 1.53
CA PHE A 528 -10.17 17.83 0.08
C PHE A 528 -11.36 17.15 -0.59
N GLU A 529 -12.57 17.69 -0.38
CA GLU A 529 -13.81 17.17 -0.99
C GLU A 529 -13.73 17.11 -2.53
N GLU A 530 -13.01 18.04 -3.16
CA GLU A 530 -12.89 18.10 -4.62
C GLU A 530 -12.21 16.86 -5.24
N ASN A 531 -11.37 16.18 -4.44
CA ASN A 531 -10.64 14.98 -4.82
C ASN A 531 -11.42 13.69 -4.51
N LYS A 532 -12.49 13.79 -3.71
CA LYS A 532 -13.39 12.68 -3.50
C LYS A 532 -14.19 12.40 -4.78
N LYS A 533 -14.26 11.13 -5.18
CA LYS A 533 -14.98 10.67 -6.37
C LYS A 533 -15.82 9.44 -6.07
N THR A 534 -16.94 9.36 -6.75
CA THR A 534 -17.79 8.17 -6.85
C THR A 534 -17.31 7.27 -7.99
N ASP A 535 -17.63 5.98 -7.92
CA ASP A 535 -17.33 5.05 -9.02
C ASP A 535 -17.96 5.50 -10.33
N LYS A 536 -19.14 6.13 -10.26
CA LYS A 536 -19.81 6.67 -11.44
C LYS A 536 -18.95 7.74 -12.11
N GLU A 537 -18.42 8.70 -11.35
CA GLU A 537 -17.57 9.76 -11.92
C GLU A 537 -16.29 9.22 -12.54
N ILE A 538 -15.69 8.19 -11.96
CA ILE A 538 -14.47 7.56 -12.51
C ILE A 538 -14.79 6.72 -13.75
N ASN A 539 -15.93 6.02 -13.74
CA ASN A 539 -16.49 5.33 -14.90
C ASN A 539 -17.14 6.28 -15.92
N GLU A 540 -16.93 7.59 -15.80
CA GLU A 540 -17.32 8.58 -16.81
C GLU A 540 -16.11 9.49 -17.15
N ASP A 541 -14.92 9.18 -16.62
CA ASP A 541 -13.72 9.98 -16.81
C ASP A 541 -13.07 9.74 -18.18
N ILE A 542 -12.20 10.67 -18.57
CA ILE A 542 -11.48 10.74 -19.83
C ILE A 542 -10.61 9.49 -20.04
N GLU A 543 -9.98 8.96 -18.99
CA GLU A 543 -9.11 7.78 -19.11
C GLU A 543 -9.91 6.53 -19.52
N GLN A 544 -11.07 6.29 -18.92
CA GLN A 544 -11.92 5.19 -19.34
C GLN A 544 -12.45 5.41 -20.75
N SER A 545 -12.89 6.64 -21.07
CA SER A 545 -13.34 7.00 -22.42
C SER A 545 -12.27 6.70 -23.47
N ARG A 546 -10.99 6.94 -23.14
CA ARG A 546 -9.84 6.61 -24.00
C ARG A 546 -9.67 5.10 -24.15
N PHE A 547 -9.75 4.33 -23.08
CA PHE A 547 -9.73 2.87 -23.13
C PHE A 547 -10.85 2.30 -24.01
N MET A 548 -12.07 2.81 -23.84
CA MET A 548 -13.23 2.39 -24.64
C MET A 548 -13.09 2.79 -26.11
N SER A 549 -12.48 3.95 -26.40
CA SER A 549 -12.19 4.36 -27.78
C SER A 549 -11.16 3.44 -28.46
N ILE A 550 -10.08 3.09 -27.76
CA ILE A 550 -9.08 2.12 -28.24
C ILE A 550 -9.75 0.77 -28.51
N ALA A 551 -10.59 0.30 -27.58
CA ALA A 551 -11.28 -0.97 -27.72
C ALA A 551 -12.27 -1.00 -28.87
N LYS A 552 -13.08 0.06 -29.05
CA LYS A 552 -13.98 0.15 -30.20
C LYS A 552 -13.24 0.08 -31.53
N LYS A 553 -12.09 0.78 -31.65
CA LYS A 553 -11.26 0.73 -32.86
C LYS A 553 -10.72 -0.68 -33.12
N ILE A 554 -10.17 -1.35 -32.11
CA ILE A 554 -9.63 -2.72 -32.26
C ILE A 554 -10.74 -3.71 -32.63
N ILE A 555 -11.93 -3.57 -32.04
CA ILE A 555 -13.10 -4.38 -32.40
C ILE A 555 -13.51 -4.14 -33.86
N GLU A 556 -13.55 -2.88 -34.30
CA GLU A 556 -13.89 -2.53 -35.69
C GLU A 556 -12.92 -3.12 -36.70
N ASP A 557 -11.62 -3.11 -36.37
CA ASP A 557 -10.57 -3.68 -37.21
C ASP A 557 -10.67 -5.22 -37.29
N ARG A 558 -11.06 -5.88 -36.19
CA ARG A 558 -11.15 -7.35 -36.09
C ARG A 558 -12.49 -7.93 -36.57
N PHE A 559 -13.58 -7.19 -36.40
CA PHE A 559 -14.94 -7.58 -36.79
C PHE A 559 -15.53 -6.54 -37.75
N PRO A 560 -14.98 -6.40 -38.98
CA PRO A 560 -15.46 -5.42 -39.93
C PRO A 560 -16.94 -5.69 -40.26
N ALA A 561 -17.74 -4.63 -40.32
CA ALA A 561 -19.13 -4.74 -40.72
C ALA A 561 -19.21 -5.43 -42.10
N LYS A 562 -20.07 -6.44 -42.23
CA LYS A 562 -20.39 -7.01 -43.55
C LYS A 562 -20.85 -5.85 -44.42
N LYS A 563 -20.08 -5.49 -45.47
CA LYS A 563 -20.55 -4.58 -46.50
C LYS A 563 -21.87 -5.16 -47.01
N GLU A 564 -22.98 -4.47 -46.77
CA GLU A 564 -24.23 -4.79 -47.41
C GLU A 564 -23.96 -4.83 -48.92
N LYS A 565 -23.98 -6.03 -49.50
CA LYS A 565 -24.18 -6.14 -50.95
C LYS A 565 -25.54 -5.49 -51.17
N LYS A 566 -25.55 -4.28 -51.73
CA LYS A 566 -26.72 -3.77 -52.44
C LYS A 566 -27.17 -4.89 -53.37
N LEU A 567 -28.26 -5.56 -53.01
CA LEU A 567 -28.98 -6.40 -53.95
C LEU A 567 -29.50 -5.42 -54.99
N ASP A 568 -28.87 -5.41 -56.16
CA ASP A 568 -29.50 -4.86 -57.36
C ASP A 568 -30.74 -5.73 -57.62
N LEU A 569 -31.90 -5.27 -57.15
CA LEU A 569 -33.18 -5.84 -57.51
C LEU A 569 -33.43 -5.52 -58.99
N PRO A 570 -33.67 -6.55 -59.85
CA PRO A 570 -34.09 -6.30 -61.21
C PRO A 570 -35.47 -5.64 -61.20
N SER A 571 -35.64 -4.69 -62.11
CA SER A 571 -36.86 -3.97 -62.42
C SER A 571 -38.05 -4.89 -62.69
N ASN A 572 -39.19 -4.54 -62.09
CA ASN A 572 -40.58 -4.83 -62.46
C ASN A 572 -40.83 -5.89 -63.54
N GLU A 573 -41.61 -6.91 -63.21
CA GLU A 573 -42.89 -7.15 -63.90
C GLU A 573 -43.81 -8.10 -63.09
N GLU A 574 -45.10 -7.76 -63.14
CA GLU A 574 -46.29 -8.57 -62.82
C GLU A 574 -46.61 -8.94 -61.36
N LYS A 575 -47.46 -8.10 -60.76
CA LYS A 575 -48.38 -8.48 -59.68
C LYS A 575 -49.58 -9.25 -60.24
N PRO A 576 -50.02 -10.32 -59.56
CA PRO A 576 -51.44 -10.64 -59.45
C PRO A 576 -51.95 -10.29 -58.06
N ASN A 577 -53.04 -9.54 -58.09
CA ASN A 577 -53.86 -9.09 -57.00
C ASN A 577 -54.74 -10.23 -56.50
N LEU A 578 -54.68 -10.62 -55.22
CA LEU A 578 -55.75 -11.40 -54.57
C LEU A 578 -55.80 -11.09 -53.07
N ASN A 579 -56.55 -10.04 -52.79
CA ASN A 579 -57.19 -9.75 -51.52
C ASN A 579 -58.27 -10.83 -51.27
N LYS A 580 -58.18 -11.63 -50.20
CA LYS A 580 -59.30 -12.36 -49.53
C LYS A 580 -58.82 -13.18 -48.31
N GLY A 581 -59.40 -12.88 -47.14
CA GLY A 581 -59.30 -13.63 -45.87
C GLY A 581 -58.24 -13.05 -44.93
N GLY A 582 -58.56 -12.23 -43.92
CA GLY A 582 -59.49 -12.52 -42.80
C GLY A 582 -58.69 -13.23 -41.69
N PRO A 583 -58.36 -12.57 -40.56
CA PRO A 583 -57.51 -13.17 -39.53
C PRO A 583 -58.26 -14.29 -38.77
N PRO A 584 -57.61 -15.43 -38.49
CA PRO A 584 -58.17 -16.42 -37.57
C PRO A 584 -58.10 -15.91 -36.11
N PRO A 585 -58.98 -16.40 -35.23
CA PRO A 585 -59.15 -15.87 -33.88
C PRO A 585 -58.03 -16.29 -32.94
N LEU A 586 -57.80 -15.44 -31.94
CA LEU A 586 -56.95 -15.69 -30.78
C LEU A 586 -57.61 -16.75 -29.90
N ASP A 587 -56.92 -17.87 -29.68
CA ASP A 587 -57.24 -18.78 -28.58
C ASP A 587 -56.49 -18.29 -27.33
N GLU A 588 -57.30 -17.84 -26.38
CA GLU A 588 -56.99 -17.73 -24.97
C GLU A 588 -56.87 -19.15 -24.41
N ASP A 589 -55.74 -19.51 -23.81
CA ASP A 589 -55.72 -20.35 -22.62
C ASP A 589 -54.32 -20.40 -21.98
N GLU A 590 -54.34 -20.05 -20.68
CA GLU A 590 -53.42 -20.47 -19.61
C GLU A 590 -52.20 -19.61 -19.19
N PRO A 591 -51.89 -19.59 -17.86
CA PRO A 591 -51.75 -18.36 -17.07
C PRO A 591 -50.31 -18.20 -16.48
N PRO A 592 -50.05 -17.18 -15.62
CA PRO A 592 -48.71 -16.64 -15.44
C PRO A 592 -47.88 -17.44 -14.43
N LEU A 593 -46.58 -17.60 -14.70
CA LEU A 593 -45.61 -18.02 -13.69
C LEU A 593 -44.93 -16.79 -13.09
N VAL A 594 -45.25 -16.60 -11.81
CA VAL A 594 -44.56 -15.77 -10.83
C VAL A 594 -43.43 -16.61 -10.22
N SER A 595 -42.18 -16.20 -10.40
CA SER A 595 -41.11 -16.10 -9.38
C SER A 595 -39.80 -15.70 -10.03
#